data_AF-A0A2K3LFN2-F1
#
_entry.id   AF-A0A2K3LFN2-F1
#
_cell.length_a   1.000
_cell.length_b   1.000
_cell.length_c   1.000
_cell.angle_alpha   90.00
_cell.angle_beta   90.00
_cell.angle_gamma   90.00
#
_symmetry.space_group_name_H-M   'P 1'
#
loop_
_entity.id
_entity.type
_entity.pdbx_description
1 polymer ?
#
loop_
_entity_poly.entity_id
_entity_poly.type
_entity_poly.pdbx_seq_one_letter_code
_entity_poly.pdbx_strand_id
1 'polypeptide(L)'
;IVRVEALVSDLVSRKLRFSSNSGNDIQNRLLLQCVSLGLTRTVSFSNHSSLFVCLALSLLTEILPLPRLYGSVFELLPSSGGLKVNEIKEHLDGILFKEAGAVTGVFCNQYVLADEENKNIVENLIWEYCHDIYFGHRKVAMHLKGSDDELLKDFEKITESAFLMVVVFALVVTKHKLSSKFSQEVQTEVSKKILVSFSCIEYFRHVRLPEYMEAIRKVIASVNQNENACTCFVNSMPSYDDLTNGPDQKTKYLWSKDEVQTARVLFYLRVIPTLIEFLPGPVFGDIIAPTMFLYMEHPNGKVARASHSVFTAFMSMGKEPEKVDRVSLKEKLVFHYIQVSLSGYPDITPFEGMASGVVGLVQHLPAGSPATFYCINSLAEKANQLCSEIFTHEADEWKQWQGEPEPSKKLMDLLLRLVFLVDIQVLPNLMKLLAQLITKLPQDAQNIVLNELYSQVADSDDVIRKPMLVSWLQSLSYLCTVASNQSAASKKNKSADPISGGRITANL
;
A
#
# COMPACT_ATOMS: atom_id res chain seq x y z
N ILE A 1 30.22 -40.35 -7.12
CA ILE A 1 28.83 -40.25 -6.62
C ILE A 1 28.80 -40.53 -5.11
N VAL A 2 28.98 -41.78 -4.64
CA VAL A 2 28.94 -42.15 -3.20
C VAL A 2 29.88 -41.31 -2.28
N ARG A 3 31.11 -40.99 -2.71
CA ARG A 3 32.03 -40.14 -1.92
C ARG A 3 31.60 -38.67 -1.81
N VAL A 4 30.91 -38.16 -2.83
CA VAL A 4 30.40 -36.78 -2.84
C VAL A 4 29.14 -36.69 -1.97
N GLU A 5 28.29 -37.71 -2.01
CA GLU A 5 27.07 -37.80 -1.19
C GLU A 5 27.38 -37.90 0.32
N ALA A 6 28.38 -38.69 0.70
CA ALA A 6 28.85 -38.77 2.09
C ALA A 6 29.43 -37.42 2.58
N LEU A 7 30.20 -36.75 1.72
CA LEU A 7 30.78 -35.43 2.02
C LEU A 7 29.70 -34.35 2.17
N VAL A 8 28.68 -34.38 1.30
CA VAL A 8 27.57 -33.44 1.34
C VAL A 8 26.67 -33.68 2.56
N SER A 9 26.38 -34.94 2.89
CA SER A 9 25.62 -35.30 4.08
C SER A 9 26.32 -34.85 5.36
N ASP A 10 27.64 -35.05 5.45
CA ASP A 10 28.47 -34.58 6.56
C ASP A 10 28.49 -33.04 6.64
N LEU A 11 28.66 -32.34 5.50
CA LEU A 11 28.62 -30.88 5.43
C LEU A 11 27.27 -30.30 5.90
N VAL A 12 26.16 -30.86 5.43
CA VAL A 12 24.80 -30.45 5.86
C VAL A 12 24.62 -30.70 7.35
N SER A 13 25.05 -31.86 7.86
CA SER A 13 24.95 -32.17 9.29
C SER A 13 25.75 -31.19 10.17
N ARG A 14 26.93 -30.76 9.72
CA ARG A 14 27.77 -29.80 10.44
C ARG A 14 27.17 -28.40 10.44
N LYS A 15 26.65 -27.92 9.30
CA LYS A 15 26.06 -26.58 9.20
C LYS A 15 24.70 -26.48 9.88
N LEU A 16 23.85 -27.51 9.83
CA LEU A 16 22.55 -27.51 10.50
C LEU A 16 22.67 -27.70 12.04
N ARG A 17 23.67 -28.43 12.54
CA ARG A 17 23.84 -28.67 14.00
C ARG A 17 24.69 -27.62 14.71
N PHE A 18 25.61 -26.92 14.02
CA PHE A 18 26.56 -26.01 14.64
C PHE A 18 26.48 -24.62 14.01
N SER A 19 25.53 -23.80 14.47
CA SER A 19 25.40 -22.38 14.12
C SER A 19 26.56 -21.51 14.65
N SER A 20 27.42 -22.04 15.53
CA SER A 20 28.39 -21.23 16.28
C SER A 20 29.67 -21.99 16.65
N ASN A 21 30.60 -22.25 15.71
CA ASN A 21 32.02 -22.47 16.08
C ASN A 21 33.01 -22.30 14.91
N SER A 22 34.06 -21.52 15.17
CA SER A 22 34.92 -20.78 14.23
C SER A 22 36.11 -21.54 13.62
N GLY A 23 36.19 -22.87 13.74
CA GLY A 23 37.34 -23.65 13.25
C GLY A 23 37.22 -24.18 11.82
N ASN A 24 36.02 -24.59 11.39
CA ASN A 24 35.78 -25.28 10.11
C ASN A 24 35.07 -24.41 9.06
N ASP A 25 34.88 -23.12 9.32
CA ASP A 25 34.00 -22.29 8.49
C ASP A 25 34.57 -22.10 7.07
N ILE A 26 35.86 -21.79 6.93
CA ILE A 26 36.48 -21.56 5.60
C ILE A 26 36.41 -22.82 4.71
N GLN A 27 36.73 -24.00 5.26
CA GLN A 27 36.69 -25.25 4.49
C GLN A 27 35.27 -25.60 4.06
N ASN A 28 34.29 -25.43 4.95
CA ASN A 28 32.89 -25.68 4.63
C ASN A 28 32.37 -24.71 3.56
N ARG A 29 32.76 -23.43 3.62
CA ARG A 29 32.40 -22.41 2.63
C ARG A 29 32.97 -22.73 1.25
N LEU A 30 34.26 -23.09 1.16
CA LEU A 30 34.87 -23.54 -0.10
C LEU A 30 34.19 -24.78 -0.68
N LEU A 31 33.78 -25.74 0.17
CA LEU A 31 33.06 -26.93 -0.28
C LEU A 31 31.68 -26.58 -0.86
N LEU A 32 30.93 -25.66 -0.23
CA LEU A 32 29.65 -25.17 -0.75
C LEU A 32 29.81 -24.49 -2.12
N GLN A 33 30.84 -23.66 -2.27
CA GLN A 33 31.18 -23.00 -3.54
C GLN A 33 31.52 -24.01 -4.65
N CYS A 34 32.38 -24.99 -4.35
CA CYS A 34 32.73 -26.05 -5.31
C CYS A 34 31.55 -26.92 -5.68
N VAL A 35 30.68 -27.27 -4.72
CA VAL A 35 29.49 -28.09 -4.97
C VAL A 35 28.51 -27.33 -5.84
N SER A 36 28.14 -26.10 -5.50
CA SER A 36 27.21 -25.29 -6.30
C SER A 36 27.67 -25.08 -7.75
N LEU A 37 28.94 -24.72 -7.97
CA LEU A 37 29.50 -24.54 -9.31
C LEU A 37 29.68 -25.86 -10.07
N GLY A 38 30.10 -26.92 -9.37
CA GLY A 38 30.22 -28.24 -9.98
C GLY A 38 28.88 -28.76 -10.45
N LEU A 39 27.82 -28.52 -9.67
CA LEU A 39 26.48 -28.99 -9.99
C LEU A 39 25.91 -28.27 -11.22
N THR A 40 26.08 -26.96 -11.38
CA THR A 40 25.56 -26.26 -12.60
C THR A 40 26.12 -26.80 -13.91
N ARG A 41 27.27 -27.46 -13.87
CA ARG A 41 27.95 -28.01 -15.05
C ARG A 41 27.66 -29.49 -15.32
N THR A 42 26.92 -30.15 -14.44
CA THR A 42 26.55 -31.56 -14.62
C THR A 42 25.09 -31.71 -15.07
N VAL A 43 24.87 -32.49 -16.13
CA VAL A 43 23.54 -32.64 -16.78
C VAL A 43 22.60 -33.59 -16.03
N SER A 44 23.14 -34.50 -15.22
CA SER A 44 22.38 -35.52 -14.48
C SER A 44 22.89 -35.67 -13.06
N PHE A 45 21.98 -35.63 -12.08
CA PHE A 45 22.31 -35.76 -10.66
C PHE A 45 21.70 -37.02 -10.07
N SER A 46 22.34 -37.56 -9.03
CA SER A 46 21.68 -38.54 -8.16
C SER A 46 20.58 -37.84 -7.35
N ASN A 47 19.48 -38.55 -7.09
CA ASN A 47 18.33 -38.06 -6.29
C ASN A 47 18.66 -37.92 -4.79
N HIS A 48 19.90 -37.63 -4.43
CA HIS A 48 20.31 -37.58 -3.04
C HIS A 48 19.84 -36.26 -2.41
N SER A 49 18.89 -36.34 -1.50
CA SER A 49 18.20 -35.19 -0.94
C SER A 49 19.08 -34.24 -0.12
N SER A 50 20.21 -34.71 0.41
CA SER A 50 21.24 -33.83 1.00
C SER A 50 21.88 -32.85 0.02
N LEU A 51 21.91 -33.15 -1.29
CA LEU A 51 22.38 -32.19 -2.31
C LEU A 51 21.44 -31.00 -2.42
N PHE A 52 20.13 -31.21 -2.27
CA PHE A 52 19.15 -30.15 -2.30
C PHE A 52 19.32 -29.17 -1.12
N VAL A 53 19.54 -29.70 0.09
CA VAL A 53 19.84 -28.87 1.28
C VAL A 53 21.18 -28.13 1.12
N CYS A 54 22.19 -28.80 0.58
CA CYS A 54 23.50 -28.20 0.32
C CYS A 54 23.43 -27.05 -0.70
N LEU A 55 22.64 -27.20 -1.76
CA LEU A 55 22.38 -26.14 -2.74
C LEU A 55 21.68 -24.95 -2.09
N ALA A 56 20.69 -25.18 -1.22
CA ALA A 56 20.03 -24.13 -0.46
C ALA A 56 21.06 -23.35 0.38
N LEU A 57 21.86 -24.06 1.19
CA LEU A 57 22.90 -23.43 2.02
C LEU A 57 23.90 -22.64 1.18
N SER A 58 24.33 -23.19 0.03
CA SER A 58 25.26 -22.50 -0.89
C SER A 58 24.65 -21.21 -1.45
N LEU A 59 23.39 -21.25 -1.87
CA LEU A 59 22.66 -20.08 -2.35
C LEU A 59 22.56 -19.00 -1.28
N LEU A 60 22.16 -19.38 -0.06
CA LEU A 60 21.87 -18.43 1.02
C LEU A 60 23.11 -17.86 1.71
N THR A 61 24.23 -18.59 1.73
CA THR A 61 25.42 -18.22 2.52
C THR A 61 26.65 -17.85 1.69
N GLU A 62 26.74 -18.30 0.43
CA GLU A 62 27.89 -18.02 -0.43
C GLU A 62 27.53 -17.20 -1.66
N ILE A 63 26.43 -17.52 -2.36
CA ILE A 63 26.06 -16.85 -3.61
C ILE A 63 25.29 -15.55 -3.34
N LEU A 64 24.35 -15.58 -2.40
CA LEU A 64 23.55 -14.43 -1.97
C LEU A 64 23.76 -14.17 -0.46
N PRO A 65 24.98 -13.83 -0.01
CA PRO A 65 25.34 -13.79 1.42
C PRO A 65 24.81 -12.54 2.16
N LEU A 66 23.59 -12.09 1.85
CA LEU A 66 23.03 -10.82 2.32
C LEU A 66 23.07 -10.66 3.85
N PRO A 67 22.60 -11.62 4.68
CA PRO A 67 22.67 -11.47 6.13
C PRO A 67 24.09 -11.25 6.67
N ARG A 68 25.08 -11.96 6.11
CA ARG A 68 26.50 -11.78 6.48
C ARG A 68 27.00 -10.41 6.07
N LEU A 69 26.72 -10.00 4.82
CA LEU A 69 27.16 -8.71 4.31
C LEU A 69 26.52 -7.55 5.10
N TYR A 70 25.25 -7.65 5.47
CA TYR A 70 24.58 -6.66 6.33
C TYR A 70 25.20 -6.59 7.73
N GLY A 71 25.47 -7.72 8.37
CA GLY A 71 26.16 -7.75 9.67
C GLY A 71 27.53 -7.07 9.59
N SER A 72 28.25 -7.29 8.49
CA SER A 72 29.58 -6.71 8.27
C SER A 72 29.60 -5.17 8.26
N VAL A 73 28.48 -4.52 7.92
CA VAL A 73 28.34 -3.04 7.92
C VAL A 73 28.42 -2.49 9.35
N PHE A 74 27.90 -3.23 10.33
CA PHE A 74 27.79 -2.76 11.73
C PHE A 74 28.93 -3.23 12.64
N GLU A 75 29.72 -4.22 12.23
CA GLU A 75 30.80 -4.81 13.05
C GLU A 75 32.11 -3.99 13.08
N LEU A 76 32.21 -2.83 12.43
CA LEU A 76 33.46 -2.05 12.39
C LEU A 76 33.40 -0.73 13.18
N LEU A 77 34.42 -0.54 14.02
CA LEU A 77 34.80 0.71 14.67
C LEU A 77 35.14 1.77 13.60
N PRO A 78 34.93 3.10 13.83
CA PRO A 78 35.01 4.15 12.80
C PRO A 78 36.36 4.38 12.10
N SER A 79 37.38 3.54 12.33
CA SER A 79 38.78 3.80 11.93
C SER A 79 39.29 2.98 10.74
N SER A 80 38.50 2.12 10.07
CA SER A 80 38.97 1.31 8.93
C SER A 80 38.17 1.45 7.61
N GLY A 81 37.54 2.61 7.42
CA GLY A 81 36.57 2.93 6.34
C GLY A 81 36.97 2.74 4.86
N GLY A 82 38.01 1.97 4.54
CA GLY A 82 38.38 1.62 3.16
C GLY A 82 38.32 0.13 2.80
N LEU A 83 38.23 -0.79 3.76
CA LEU A 83 38.50 -2.21 3.46
C LEU A 83 37.29 -3.05 3.00
N LYS A 84 36.03 -2.65 3.25
CA LYS A 84 34.82 -3.49 2.99
C LYS A 84 33.98 -3.13 1.75
N VAL A 85 34.09 -1.92 1.19
CA VAL A 85 33.45 -1.58 -0.11
C VAL A 85 33.96 -2.51 -1.22
N ASN A 86 35.21 -2.96 -1.11
CA ASN A 86 35.80 -3.92 -2.02
C ASN A 86 35.18 -5.32 -1.93
N GLU A 87 34.75 -5.79 -0.74
CA GLU A 87 34.20 -7.16 -0.60
C GLU A 87 32.91 -7.36 -1.40
N ILE A 88 32.02 -6.36 -1.41
CA ILE A 88 30.75 -6.44 -2.15
C ILE A 88 31.00 -6.34 -3.66
N LYS A 89 31.88 -5.44 -4.10
CA LYS A 89 32.26 -5.33 -5.51
C LYS A 89 32.96 -6.58 -6.01
N GLU A 90 33.90 -7.12 -5.25
CA GLU A 90 34.57 -8.39 -5.53
C GLU A 90 33.57 -9.55 -5.63
N HIS A 91 32.57 -9.58 -4.75
CA HIS A 91 31.50 -10.59 -4.81
C HIS A 91 30.66 -10.47 -6.08
N LEU A 92 30.25 -9.26 -6.44
CA LEU A 92 29.48 -8.98 -7.66
C LEU A 92 30.26 -9.36 -8.94
N ASP A 93 31.57 -9.11 -8.95
CA ASP A 93 32.45 -9.50 -10.06
C ASP A 93 32.81 -10.98 -10.05
N GLY A 94 32.59 -11.65 -8.92
CA GLY A 94 32.88 -13.05 -8.68
C GLY A 94 32.04 -14.01 -9.53
N ILE A 95 32.63 -15.18 -9.82
CA ILE A 95 31.98 -16.23 -10.63
C ILE A 95 30.71 -16.74 -9.94
N LEU A 96 30.71 -16.84 -8.61
CA LEU A 96 29.58 -17.34 -7.84
C LEU A 96 28.32 -16.52 -8.07
N PHE A 97 28.43 -15.19 -8.02
CA PHE A 97 27.29 -14.30 -8.26
C PHE A 97 26.82 -14.37 -9.71
N LYS A 98 27.75 -14.40 -10.67
CA LYS A 98 27.44 -14.52 -12.11
C LYS A 98 26.69 -15.81 -12.46
N GLU A 99 26.91 -16.87 -11.69
CA GLU A 99 26.25 -18.17 -11.86
C GLU A 99 24.95 -18.31 -11.04
N ALA A 100 24.53 -17.29 -10.29
CA ALA A 100 23.39 -17.37 -9.36
C ALA A 100 22.11 -17.91 -10.03
N GLY A 101 21.77 -17.41 -11.22
CA GLY A 101 20.59 -17.87 -11.96
C GLY A 101 20.67 -19.33 -12.38
N ALA A 102 21.84 -19.81 -12.81
CA ALA A 102 22.04 -21.21 -13.18
C ALA A 102 21.92 -22.14 -11.96
N VAL A 103 22.52 -21.74 -10.83
CA VAL A 103 22.41 -22.48 -9.56
C VAL A 103 20.96 -22.50 -9.08
N THR A 104 20.23 -21.38 -9.14
CA THR A 104 18.80 -21.33 -8.83
C THR A 104 17.97 -22.27 -9.71
N GLY A 105 18.28 -22.36 -11.01
CA GLY A 105 17.61 -23.28 -11.92
C GLY A 105 17.79 -24.75 -11.51
N VAL A 106 19.03 -25.16 -11.22
CA VAL A 106 19.32 -26.52 -10.72
C VAL A 106 18.63 -26.77 -9.38
N PHE A 107 18.72 -25.82 -8.45
CA PHE A 107 18.07 -25.88 -7.15
C PHE A 107 16.56 -26.10 -7.25
N CYS A 108 15.88 -25.36 -8.12
CA CYS A 108 14.44 -25.49 -8.36
C CYS A 108 14.07 -26.86 -8.98
N ASN A 109 14.90 -27.39 -9.89
CA ASN A 109 14.70 -28.72 -10.45
C ASN A 109 14.85 -29.82 -9.39
N GLN A 110 15.80 -29.66 -8.46
CA GLN A 110 16.02 -30.60 -7.37
C GLN A 110 14.84 -30.64 -6.38
N TYR A 111 14.10 -29.55 -6.21
CA TYR A 111 12.90 -29.54 -5.36
C TYR A 111 11.89 -30.62 -5.78
N VAL A 112 11.68 -30.85 -7.07
CA VAL A 112 10.71 -31.86 -7.56
C VAL A 112 11.13 -33.28 -7.20
N LEU A 113 12.45 -33.53 -7.11
CA LEU A 113 13.03 -34.86 -6.88
C LEU A 113 13.27 -35.15 -5.39
N ALA A 114 13.30 -34.12 -4.54
CA ALA A 114 13.56 -34.26 -3.11
C ALA A 114 12.38 -34.90 -2.35
N ASP A 115 12.68 -35.59 -1.26
CA ASP A 115 11.69 -36.06 -0.29
C ASP A 115 11.08 -34.90 0.52
N GLU A 116 9.92 -35.14 1.14
CA GLU A 116 9.17 -34.11 1.87
C GLU A 116 9.90 -33.57 3.11
N GLU A 117 10.73 -34.38 3.76
CA GLU A 117 11.50 -33.91 4.93
C GLU A 117 12.51 -32.84 4.50
N ASN A 118 13.29 -33.13 3.46
CA ASN A 118 14.26 -32.18 2.92
C ASN A 118 13.60 -30.97 2.24
N LYS A 119 12.44 -31.14 1.59
CA LYS A 119 11.62 -30.01 1.11
C LYS A 119 11.24 -29.06 2.24
N ASN A 120 10.76 -29.60 3.36
CA ASN A 120 10.36 -28.78 4.52
C ASN A 120 11.56 -28.04 5.14
N ILE A 121 12.72 -28.69 5.25
CA ILE A 121 13.95 -28.06 5.73
C ILE A 121 14.32 -26.86 4.83
N VAL A 122 14.41 -27.08 3.52
CA VAL A 122 14.81 -26.03 2.58
C VAL A 122 13.79 -24.91 2.50
N GLU A 123 12.50 -25.23 2.46
CA GLU A 123 11.45 -24.21 2.50
C GLU A 123 11.63 -23.29 3.70
N ASN A 124 11.80 -23.84 4.91
CA ASN A 124 12.02 -23.03 6.10
C ASN A 124 13.28 -22.16 5.99
N LEU A 125 14.40 -22.71 5.47
CA LEU A 125 15.62 -21.92 5.24
C LEU A 125 15.39 -20.72 4.31
N ILE A 126 14.64 -20.91 3.21
CA ILE A 126 14.32 -19.82 2.27
C ILE A 126 13.40 -18.78 2.92
N TRP A 127 12.38 -19.20 3.67
CA TRP A 127 11.44 -18.28 4.33
C TRP A 127 12.11 -17.48 5.45
N GLU A 128 12.96 -18.12 6.26
CA GLU A 128 13.79 -17.45 7.27
C GLU A 128 14.75 -16.46 6.63
N TYR A 129 15.40 -16.85 5.54
CA TYR A 129 16.28 -15.95 4.80
C TYR A 129 15.58 -14.69 4.28
N CYS A 130 14.32 -14.80 3.82
CA CYS A 130 13.53 -13.62 3.42
C CYS A 130 13.33 -12.65 4.59
N HIS A 131 13.04 -13.19 5.77
CA HIS A 131 12.90 -12.42 7.00
C HIS A 131 14.21 -11.72 7.37
N ASP A 132 15.33 -12.44 7.36
CA ASP A 132 16.65 -11.88 7.66
C ASP A 132 17.07 -10.78 6.68
N ILE A 133 16.77 -10.95 5.39
CA ILE A 133 17.02 -9.89 4.40
C ILE A 133 16.21 -8.64 4.75
N TYR A 134 14.92 -8.77 5.07
CA TYR A 134 14.09 -7.62 5.39
C TYR A 134 14.66 -6.81 6.57
N PHE A 135 14.96 -7.49 7.69
CA PHE A 135 15.48 -6.81 8.88
C PHE A 135 16.88 -6.24 8.66
N GLY A 136 17.77 -7.00 8.00
CA GLY A 136 19.13 -6.57 7.71
C GLY A 136 19.16 -5.38 6.75
N HIS A 137 18.41 -5.46 5.65
CA HIS A 137 18.35 -4.40 4.64
C HIS A 137 17.71 -3.13 5.19
N ARG A 138 16.63 -3.23 5.97
CA ARG A 138 16.00 -2.07 6.64
C ARG A 138 17.02 -1.30 7.48
N LYS A 139 17.85 -2.00 8.27
CA LYS A 139 18.91 -1.38 9.08
C LYS A 139 19.97 -0.71 8.21
N VAL A 140 20.49 -1.42 7.21
CA VAL A 140 21.55 -0.93 6.32
C VAL A 140 21.08 0.28 5.51
N ALA A 141 19.89 0.21 4.91
CA ALA A 141 19.30 1.30 4.16
C ALA A 141 19.15 2.56 5.03
N MET A 142 18.69 2.42 6.28
CA MET A 142 18.59 3.56 7.20
C MET A 142 19.94 4.14 7.62
N HIS A 143 21.00 3.32 7.68
CA HIS A 143 22.34 3.76 8.06
C HIS A 143 23.11 4.44 6.91
N LEU A 144 22.97 3.91 5.68
CA LEU A 144 23.73 4.34 4.51
C LEU A 144 23.07 5.43 3.68
N LYS A 145 21.75 5.65 3.82
CA LYS A 145 21.00 6.62 2.99
C LYS A 145 21.58 8.03 3.12
N GLY A 146 22.09 8.56 2.01
CA GLY A 146 22.69 9.89 1.91
C GLY A 146 24.16 9.98 2.35
N SER A 147 24.74 8.91 2.90
CA SER A 147 26.17 8.85 3.28
C SER A 147 26.99 8.00 2.29
N ASP A 148 26.46 6.86 1.84
CA ASP A 148 27.12 5.95 0.89
C ASP A 148 26.09 5.28 -0.04
N ASP A 149 25.51 6.08 -0.93
CA ASP A 149 24.48 5.63 -1.88
C ASP A 149 25.03 4.65 -2.94
N GLU A 150 26.35 4.62 -3.17
CA GLU A 150 26.97 3.67 -4.10
C GLU A 150 26.98 2.27 -3.51
N LEU A 151 27.36 2.13 -2.23
CA LEU A 151 27.32 0.86 -1.51
C LEU A 151 25.90 0.29 -1.44
N LEU A 152 24.89 1.15 -1.24
CA LEU A 152 23.48 0.74 -1.23
C LEU A 152 23.05 0.16 -2.59
N LYS A 153 23.45 0.79 -3.70
CA LYS A 153 23.18 0.28 -5.06
C LYS A 153 23.85 -1.07 -5.32
N ASP A 154 25.04 -1.30 -4.77
CA ASP A 154 25.71 -2.59 -4.91
C ASP A 154 25.00 -3.69 -4.10
N PHE A 155 24.45 -3.36 -2.93
CA PHE A 155 23.54 -4.27 -2.20
C PHE A 155 22.28 -4.57 -3.00
N GLU A 156 21.67 -3.57 -3.65
CA GLU A 156 20.45 -3.72 -4.45
C GLU A 156 20.60 -4.75 -5.58
N LYS A 157 21.77 -4.84 -6.23
CA LYS A 157 22.02 -5.86 -7.27
C LYS A 157 21.95 -7.28 -6.71
N ILE A 158 22.46 -7.49 -5.50
CA ILE A 158 22.42 -8.81 -4.83
C ILE A 158 20.99 -9.12 -4.38
N THR A 159 20.27 -8.13 -3.83
CA THR A 159 18.89 -8.33 -3.38
C THR A 159 17.91 -8.55 -4.52
N GLU A 160 18.13 -7.95 -5.70
CA GLU A 160 17.37 -8.25 -6.92
C GLU A 160 17.54 -9.71 -7.34
N SER A 161 18.77 -10.22 -7.30
CA SER A 161 19.05 -11.63 -7.59
C SER A 161 18.41 -12.57 -6.56
N ALA A 162 18.42 -12.17 -5.28
CA ALA A 162 17.73 -12.89 -4.22
C ALA A 162 16.20 -12.89 -4.41
N PHE A 163 15.62 -11.75 -4.79
CA PHE A 163 14.21 -11.62 -5.12
C PHE A 163 13.81 -12.58 -6.25
N LEU A 164 14.58 -12.62 -7.35
CA LEU A 164 14.34 -13.56 -8.45
C LEU A 164 14.38 -15.01 -7.99
N MET A 165 15.39 -15.38 -7.19
CA MET A 165 15.55 -16.73 -6.66
C MET A 165 14.33 -17.14 -5.81
N VAL A 166 13.90 -16.27 -4.88
CA VAL A 166 12.77 -16.55 -4.00
C VAL A 166 11.46 -16.68 -4.79
N VAL A 167 11.23 -15.81 -5.77
CA VAL A 167 10.01 -15.83 -6.59
C VAL A 167 9.91 -17.12 -7.40
N VAL A 168 11.00 -17.52 -8.07
CA VAL A 168 11.02 -18.76 -8.87
C VAL A 168 10.85 -19.97 -7.96
N PHE A 169 11.53 -20.01 -6.82
CA PHE A 169 11.39 -21.08 -5.85
C PHE A 169 9.95 -21.18 -5.31
N ALA A 170 9.35 -20.06 -4.89
CA ALA A 170 7.97 -20.03 -4.43
C ALA A 170 6.98 -20.50 -5.51
N LEU A 171 7.21 -20.17 -6.79
CA LEU A 171 6.39 -20.69 -7.88
C LEU A 171 6.48 -22.21 -8.00
N VAL A 172 7.67 -22.80 -7.83
CA VAL A 172 7.84 -24.26 -7.83
C VAL A 172 7.13 -24.90 -6.64
N VAL A 173 7.29 -24.32 -5.43
CA VAL A 173 6.60 -24.78 -4.22
C VAL A 173 5.08 -24.72 -4.41
N THR A 174 4.53 -23.63 -4.94
CA THR A 174 3.07 -23.53 -5.18
C THR A 174 2.58 -24.55 -6.20
N LYS A 175 3.30 -24.79 -7.31
CA LYS A 175 2.94 -25.80 -8.31
C LYS A 175 2.90 -27.22 -7.72
N HIS A 176 3.76 -27.50 -6.74
CA HIS A 176 3.84 -28.81 -6.11
C HIS A 176 2.84 -28.96 -4.94
N LYS A 177 2.93 -28.07 -3.94
CA LYS A 177 2.21 -28.20 -2.67
C LYS A 177 0.78 -27.66 -2.69
N LEU A 178 0.41 -26.76 -3.60
CA LEU A 178 -0.99 -26.32 -3.79
C LEU A 178 -1.74 -27.19 -4.80
N SER A 179 -1.37 -28.46 -4.87
CA SER A 179 -2.08 -29.47 -5.66
C SER A 179 -3.02 -30.27 -4.77
N SER A 180 -4.04 -30.89 -5.37
CA SER A 180 -5.00 -31.76 -4.68
C SER A 180 -4.38 -32.95 -3.96
N LYS A 181 -3.07 -33.20 -4.12
CA LYS A 181 -2.31 -34.24 -3.41
C LYS A 181 -2.11 -33.92 -1.93
N PHE A 182 -2.13 -32.64 -1.55
CA PHE A 182 -1.88 -32.19 -0.18
C PHE A 182 -3.18 -31.76 0.50
N SER A 183 -3.24 -31.93 1.82
CA SER A 183 -4.39 -31.47 2.61
C SER A 183 -4.53 -29.96 2.58
N GLN A 184 -5.75 -29.46 2.78
CA GLN A 184 -6.02 -28.02 2.82
C GLN A 184 -5.19 -27.31 3.90
N GLU A 185 -4.92 -27.96 5.03
CA GLU A 185 -4.08 -27.43 6.10
C GLU A 185 -2.64 -27.17 5.63
N VAL A 186 -2.03 -28.14 4.93
CA VAL A 186 -0.67 -27.99 4.39
C VAL A 186 -0.64 -26.90 3.33
N GLN A 187 -1.63 -26.86 2.44
CA GLN A 187 -1.74 -25.83 1.40
C GLN A 187 -1.82 -24.43 2.02
N THR A 188 -2.63 -24.29 3.06
CA THR A 188 -2.85 -23.04 3.78
C THR A 188 -1.58 -22.58 4.51
N GLU A 189 -0.89 -23.49 5.20
CA GLU A 189 0.32 -23.18 5.94
C GLU A 189 1.46 -22.72 5.01
N VAL A 190 1.64 -23.41 3.89
CA VAL A 190 2.63 -23.03 2.87
C VAL A 190 2.26 -21.69 2.24
N SER A 191 0.98 -21.48 1.91
CA SER A 191 0.51 -20.21 1.34
C SER A 191 0.76 -19.02 2.27
N LYS A 192 0.53 -19.19 3.57
CA LYS A 192 0.86 -18.19 4.60
C LYS A 192 2.36 -17.87 4.58
N LYS A 193 3.23 -18.88 4.64
CA LYS A 193 4.70 -18.68 4.63
C LYS A 193 5.17 -17.94 3.38
N ILE A 194 4.62 -18.25 2.21
CA ILE A 194 4.94 -17.56 0.96
C ILE A 194 4.47 -16.10 1.00
N LEU A 195 3.25 -15.81 1.44
CA LEU A 195 2.75 -14.43 1.55
C LEU A 195 3.60 -13.59 2.50
N VAL A 196 3.98 -14.12 3.67
CA VAL A 196 4.88 -13.44 4.62
C VAL A 196 6.24 -13.20 3.97
N SER A 197 6.81 -14.21 3.32
CA SER A 197 8.12 -14.09 2.65
C SER A 197 8.10 -13.06 1.53
N PHE A 198 7.03 -13.01 0.72
CA PHE A 198 6.84 -12.00 -0.32
C PHE A 198 6.71 -10.59 0.26
N SER A 199 6.06 -10.44 1.41
CA SER A 199 6.01 -9.16 2.11
C SER A 199 7.42 -8.65 2.50
N CYS A 200 8.32 -9.56 2.88
CA CYS A 200 9.69 -9.22 3.30
C CYS A 200 10.58 -8.78 2.12
N ILE A 201 10.29 -9.24 0.90
CA ILE A 201 11.08 -8.93 -0.30
C ILE A 201 10.41 -7.92 -1.25
N GLU A 202 9.23 -7.38 -0.89
CA GLU A 202 8.47 -6.47 -1.78
C GLU A 202 9.27 -5.22 -2.15
N TYR A 203 10.17 -4.75 -1.28
CA TYR A 203 11.03 -3.60 -1.57
C TYR A 203 11.87 -3.80 -2.83
N PHE A 204 12.36 -5.02 -3.07
CA PHE A 204 13.25 -5.34 -4.20
C PHE A 204 12.50 -5.60 -5.51
N ARG A 205 11.18 -5.43 -5.51
CA ARG A 205 10.33 -5.67 -6.69
C ARG A 205 10.41 -4.50 -7.66
N HIS A 206 11.54 -4.39 -8.37
CA HIS A 206 11.74 -3.40 -9.43
C HIS A 206 11.23 -3.90 -10.79
N VAL A 207 11.12 -5.22 -10.97
CA VAL A 207 10.69 -5.86 -12.23
C VAL A 207 9.32 -6.51 -12.09
N ARG A 208 8.48 -6.37 -13.13
CA ARG A 208 7.21 -7.09 -13.22
C ARG A 208 7.46 -8.52 -13.69
N LEU A 209 7.38 -9.46 -12.75
CA LEU A 209 7.50 -10.89 -13.03
C LEU A 209 6.12 -11.56 -13.10
N PRO A 210 5.76 -12.22 -14.21
CA PRO A 210 4.55 -13.05 -14.29
C PRO A 210 4.50 -14.13 -13.21
N GLU A 211 5.65 -14.72 -12.88
CA GLU A 211 5.82 -15.77 -11.87
C GLU A 211 5.37 -15.31 -10.48
N TYR A 212 5.73 -14.09 -10.11
CA TYR A 212 5.33 -13.46 -8.86
C TYR A 212 3.79 -13.31 -8.78
N MET A 213 3.17 -12.81 -9.86
CA MET A 213 1.71 -12.63 -9.91
C MET A 213 0.97 -13.96 -9.93
N GLU A 214 1.51 -14.98 -10.60
CA GLU A 214 0.94 -16.34 -10.60
C GLU A 214 1.00 -16.96 -9.20
N ALA A 215 2.16 -16.89 -8.54
CA ALA A 215 2.34 -17.39 -7.19
C ALA A 215 1.37 -16.71 -6.21
N ILE A 216 1.26 -15.37 -6.24
CA ILE A 216 0.32 -14.62 -5.40
C ILE A 216 -1.12 -15.06 -5.60
N ARG A 217 -1.60 -15.16 -6.85
CA ARG A 217 -3.00 -15.58 -7.10
C ARG A 217 -3.28 -16.96 -6.52
N LYS A 218 -2.34 -17.91 -6.67
CA LYS A 218 -2.49 -19.28 -6.16
C LYS A 218 -2.52 -19.32 -4.63
N VAL A 219 -1.61 -18.63 -3.96
CA VAL A 219 -1.58 -18.63 -2.48
C VAL A 219 -2.79 -17.88 -1.89
N ILE A 220 -3.23 -16.79 -2.50
CA ILE A 220 -4.44 -16.07 -2.07
C ILE A 220 -5.66 -17.00 -2.21
N ALA A 221 -5.81 -17.72 -3.33
CA ALA A 221 -6.93 -18.64 -3.51
C ALA A 221 -7.00 -19.74 -2.44
N SER A 222 -5.85 -20.19 -1.90
CA SER A 222 -5.79 -21.16 -0.81
C SER A 222 -6.10 -20.54 0.56
N VAL A 223 -5.67 -19.30 0.81
CA VAL A 223 -5.88 -18.58 2.08
C VAL A 223 -7.30 -18.03 2.21
N ASN A 224 -7.88 -17.56 1.10
CA ASN A 224 -9.21 -16.93 1.01
C ASN A 224 -10.39 -17.90 1.22
N GLN A 225 -10.17 -18.97 1.97
CA GLN A 225 -11.16 -19.98 2.35
C GLN A 225 -11.05 -20.33 3.84
N ASN A 226 -10.11 -19.70 4.58
CA ASN A 226 -9.77 -20.05 5.95
C ASN A 226 -9.54 -18.80 6.82
N GLU A 227 -10.49 -18.51 7.72
CA GLU A 227 -10.45 -17.37 8.65
C GLU A 227 -9.19 -17.35 9.52
N ASN A 228 -8.73 -18.51 10.00
CA ASN A 228 -7.53 -18.61 10.81
C ASN A 228 -6.28 -18.25 9.99
N ALA A 229 -6.23 -18.68 8.74
CA ALA A 229 -5.12 -18.36 7.84
C ALA A 229 -5.03 -16.87 7.52
N CYS A 230 -6.17 -16.25 7.22
CA CYS A 230 -6.29 -14.80 7.01
C CYS A 230 -5.83 -14.04 8.26
N THR A 231 -6.29 -14.47 9.43
CA THR A 231 -5.91 -13.87 10.72
C THR A 231 -4.42 -14.01 11.00
N CYS A 232 -3.84 -15.21 10.83
CA CYS A 232 -2.40 -15.41 11.00
C CYS A 232 -1.56 -14.59 10.02
N PHE A 233 -2.01 -14.43 8.77
CA PHE A 233 -1.34 -13.57 7.80
C PHE A 233 -1.38 -12.11 8.25
N VAL A 234 -2.54 -11.57 8.65
CA VAL A 234 -2.63 -10.19 9.14
C VAL A 234 -1.80 -9.98 10.41
N ASN A 235 -1.79 -10.94 11.33
CA ASN A 235 -0.97 -10.90 12.55
C ASN A 235 0.55 -10.94 12.29
N SER A 236 0.98 -11.27 11.08
CA SER A 236 2.40 -11.22 10.69
C SER A 236 2.87 -9.83 10.23
N MET A 237 1.93 -8.89 10.05
CA MET A 237 2.24 -7.51 9.71
C MET A 237 3.02 -6.86 10.87
N PRO A 238 3.95 -5.93 10.60
CA PRO A 238 4.63 -5.21 11.68
C PRO A 238 3.64 -4.52 12.61
N SER A 239 3.90 -4.55 13.91
CA SER A 239 3.02 -3.91 14.89
C SER A 239 3.06 -2.38 14.74
N TYR A 240 2.05 -1.68 15.23
CA TYR A 240 2.03 -0.21 15.19
C TYR A 240 3.28 0.40 15.86
N ASP A 241 3.76 -0.22 16.94
CA ASP A 241 4.98 0.17 17.62
C ASP A 241 6.21 -0.08 16.74
N ASP A 242 6.30 -1.21 16.03
CA ASP A 242 7.40 -1.46 15.09
C ASP A 242 7.38 -0.50 13.89
N LEU A 243 6.18 -0.05 13.51
CA LEU A 243 6.00 0.86 12.38
C LEU A 243 6.51 2.26 12.72
N THR A 244 6.21 2.72 13.93
CA THR A 244 6.46 4.09 14.41
C THR A 244 7.81 4.22 15.14
N ASN A 245 8.34 3.13 15.68
CA ASN A 245 9.68 3.08 16.27
C ASN A 245 10.67 2.50 15.25
N GLY A 246 11.78 3.21 15.03
CA GLY A 246 12.79 2.79 14.08
C GLY A 246 13.49 1.50 14.51
N PRO A 247 14.28 0.88 13.60
CA PRO A 247 15.05 -0.31 13.93
C PRO A 247 16.12 -0.05 15.01
N ASP A 248 16.51 1.22 15.23
CA ASP A 248 17.41 1.67 16.29
C ASP A 248 16.81 2.86 17.07
N GLN A 249 16.77 2.75 18.40
CA GLN A 249 16.23 3.79 19.31
C GLN A 249 17.08 5.07 19.40
N LYS A 250 18.22 5.14 18.72
CA LYS A 250 19.25 6.18 18.92
C LYS A 250 19.10 7.39 18.00
N THR A 251 18.28 7.31 16.96
CA THR A 251 18.11 8.38 15.95
C THR A 251 16.68 8.91 15.94
N LYS A 252 16.49 10.16 15.49
CA LYS A 252 15.17 10.72 15.17
C LYS A 252 14.58 9.98 13.97
N TYR A 253 13.99 8.83 14.23
CA TYR A 253 13.34 8.00 13.22
C TYR A 253 12.09 8.69 12.70
N LEU A 254 11.93 8.67 11.38
CA LEU A 254 10.73 9.15 10.70
C LEU A 254 10.18 8.01 9.84
N TRP A 255 9.07 7.44 10.30
CA TRP A 255 8.43 6.27 9.69
C TRP A 255 8.12 6.45 8.19
N SER A 256 7.74 7.67 7.79
CA SER A 256 7.41 7.98 6.39
C SER A 256 8.61 8.01 5.43
N LYS A 257 9.84 7.91 5.95
CA LYS A 257 11.08 7.80 5.14
C LYS A 257 11.64 6.39 5.07
N ASP A 258 11.07 5.45 5.82
CA ASP A 258 11.45 4.04 5.79
C ASP A 258 10.80 3.33 4.59
N GLU A 259 11.48 3.37 3.45
CA GLU A 259 10.97 2.82 2.19
C GLU A 259 10.86 1.30 2.20
N VAL A 260 11.74 0.62 2.95
CA VAL A 260 11.76 -0.85 3.06
C VAL A 260 10.52 -1.33 3.82
N GLN A 261 10.24 -0.74 4.98
CA GLN A 261 9.02 -1.02 5.73
C GLN A 261 7.77 -0.61 4.96
N THR A 262 7.82 0.55 4.30
CA THR A 262 6.69 1.06 3.50
C THR A 262 6.34 0.11 2.36
N ALA A 263 7.33 -0.48 1.68
CA ALA A 263 7.09 -1.50 0.67
C ALA A 263 6.44 -2.77 1.27
N ARG A 264 6.91 -3.23 2.43
CA ARG A 264 6.29 -4.35 3.14
C ARG A 264 4.83 -4.07 3.50
N VAL A 265 4.51 -2.90 4.05
CA VAL A 265 3.11 -2.54 4.37
C VAL A 265 2.26 -2.40 3.12
N LEU A 266 2.81 -1.82 2.04
CA LEU A 266 2.12 -1.76 0.75
C LEU A 266 1.72 -3.13 0.22
N PHE A 267 2.54 -4.17 0.43
CA PHE A 267 2.18 -5.55 0.11
C PHE A 267 0.92 -5.98 0.86
N TYR A 268 0.89 -5.83 2.19
CA TYR A 268 -0.28 -6.18 3.00
C TYR A 268 -1.53 -5.40 2.56
N LEU A 269 -1.43 -4.09 2.38
CA LEU A 269 -2.56 -3.24 1.96
C LEU A 269 -3.11 -3.62 0.57
N ARG A 270 -2.31 -4.27 -0.30
CA ARG A 270 -2.77 -4.79 -1.59
C ARG A 270 -3.43 -6.17 -1.49
N VAL A 271 -3.00 -6.99 -0.53
CA VAL A 271 -3.52 -8.35 -0.34
C VAL A 271 -4.80 -8.34 0.50
N ILE A 272 -4.87 -7.52 1.56
CA ILE A 272 -6.00 -7.46 2.51
C ILE A 272 -7.37 -7.29 1.82
N PRO A 273 -7.55 -6.43 0.80
CA PRO A 273 -8.85 -6.29 0.12
C PRO A 273 -9.40 -7.61 -0.44
N THR A 274 -8.51 -8.52 -0.86
CA THR A 274 -8.89 -9.84 -1.40
C THR A 274 -9.26 -10.86 -0.32
N LEU A 275 -8.91 -10.59 0.93
CA LEU A 275 -9.14 -11.48 2.09
C LEU A 275 -10.23 -10.94 3.03
N ILE A 276 -10.77 -9.75 2.74
CA ILE A 276 -11.57 -8.96 3.68
C ILE A 276 -12.82 -9.69 4.18
N GLU A 277 -13.45 -10.50 3.31
CA GLU A 277 -14.67 -11.26 3.62
C GLU A 277 -14.45 -12.28 4.75
N PHE A 278 -13.25 -12.85 4.83
CA PHE A 278 -12.88 -13.90 5.80
C PHE A 278 -12.17 -13.34 7.03
N LEU A 279 -12.00 -12.02 7.14
CA LEU A 279 -11.32 -11.39 8.27
C LEU A 279 -12.30 -11.09 9.42
N PRO A 280 -11.98 -11.47 10.66
CA PRO A 280 -12.78 -11.10 11.82
C PRO A 280 -12.86 -9.57 11.99
N GLY A 281 -14.01 -9.08 12.47
CA GLY A 281 -14.19 -7.65 12.76
C GLY A 281 -13.15 -7.08 13.74
N PRO A 282 -12.86 -7.78 14.87
CA PRO A 282 -11.83 -7.35 15.82
C PRO A 282 -10.43 -7.26 15.19
N VAL A 283 -10.03 -8.26 14.40
CA VAL A 283 -8.73 -8.25 13.69
C VAL A 283 -8.61 -7.03 12.76
N PHE A 284 -9.70 -6.67 12.08
CA PHE A 284 -9.72 -5.45 11.27
C PHE A 284 -9.59 -4.19 12.14
N GLY A 285 -10.36 -4.08 13.22
CA GLY A 285 -10.35 -2.92 14.11
C GLY A 285 -9.04 -2.71 14.86
N ASP A 286 -8.41 -3.79 15.33
CA ASP A 286 -7.26 -3.73 16.24
C ASP A 286 -5.92 -3.66 15.50
N ILE A 287 -5.83 -4.24 14.30
CA ILE A 287 -4.56 -4.38 13.56
C ILE A 287 -4.57 -3.62 12.24
N ILE A 288 -5.61 -3.83 11.43
CA ILE A 288 -5.66 -3.28 10.06
C ILE A 288 -5.99 -1.80 10.09
N ALA A 289 -7.01 -1.39 10.84
CA ALA A 289 -7.47 -0.01 10.85
C ALA A 289 -6.38 0.98 11.33
N PRO A 290 -5.66 0.75 12.44
CA PRO A 290 -4.58 1.66 12.87
C PRO A 290 -3.48 1.80 11.82
N THR A 291 -3.06 0.68 11.22
CA THR A 291 -2.03 0.67 10.17
C THR A 291 -2.51 1.36 8.89
N MET A 292 -3.74 1.09 8.48
CA MET A 292 -4.36 1.72 7.31
C MET A 292 -4.42 3.24 7.48
N PHE A 293 -4.88 3.74 8.63
CA PHE A 293 -4.96 5.18 8.90
C PHE A 293 -3.58 5.84 8.93
N LEU A 294 -2.59 5.23 9.60
CA LEU A 294 -1.21 5.74 9.58
C LEU A 294 -0.71 5.92 8.14
N TYR A 295 -0.94 4.92 7.28
CA TYR A 295 -0.46 4.97 5.89
C TYR A 295 -1.36 5.77 4.93
N MET A 296 -2.57 6.19 5.32
CA MET A 296 -3.35 7.18 4.57
C MET A 296 -2.68 8.56 4.61
N GLU A 297 -1.94 8.86 5.67
CA GLU A 297 -1.18 10.10 5.84
C GLU A 297 0.24 10.02 5.25
N HIS A 298 0.57 8.92 4.58
CA HIS A 298 1.90 8.72 4.03
C HIS A 298 2.09 9.53 2.73
N PRO A 299 3.21 10.25 2.55
CA PRO A 299 3.45 11.12 1.38
C PRO A 299 3.54 10.36 0.05
N ASN A 300 3.89 9.07 0.09
CA ASN A 300 3.83 8.19 -1.08
C ASN A 300 2.37 7.85 -1.45
N GLY A 301 1.85 8.52 -2.48
CA GLY A 301 0.48 8.34 -2.96
C GLY A 301 0.11 6.91 -3.37
N LYS A 302 1.07 6.02 -3.71
CA LYS A 302 0.76 4.60 -3.98
C LYS A 302 0.26 3.88 -2.73
N VAL A 303 0.81 4.23 -1.57
CA VAL A 303 0.50 3.57 -0.30
C VAL A 303 -0.76 4.17 0.30
N ALA A 304 -0.89 5.51 0.28
CA ALA A 304 -2.12 6.18 0.65
C ALA A 304 -3.31 5.64 -0.16
N ARG A 305 -3.17 5.49 -1.48
CA ARG A 305 -4.22 4.90 -2.34
C ARG A 305 -4.56 3.47 -1.94
N ALA A 306 -3.57 2.63 -1.63
CA ALA A 306 -3.80 1.26 -1.18
C ALA A 306 -4.57 1.24 0.15
N SER A 307 -4.27 2.13 1.10
CA SER A 307 -5.04 2.28 2.34
C SER A 307 -6.50 2.65 2.08
N HIS A 308 -6.77 3.58 1.16
CA HIS A 308 -8.15 3.90 0.76
C HIS A 308 -8.87 2.71 0.10
N SER A 309 -8.14 1.88 -0.67
CA SER A 309 -8.70 0.65 -1.24
C SER A 309 -9.08 -0.37 -0.15
N VAL A 310 -8.28 -0.50 0.92
CA VAL A 310 -8.62 -1.34 2.08
C VAL A 310 -9.90 -0.83 2.75
N PHE A 311 -10.01 0.47 3.01
CA PHE A 311 -11.21 1.05 3.59
C PHE A 311 -12.45 0.79 2.71
N THR A 312 -12.33 1.04 1.40
CA THR A 312 -13.43 0.82 0.44
C THR A 312 -13.87 -0.65 0.43
N ALA A 313 -12.93 -1.59 0.42
CA ALA A 313 -13.21 -3.01 0.45
C ALA A 313 -13.94 -3.42 1.75
N PHE A 314 -13.49 -2.88 2.89
CA PHE A 314 -14.15 -3.12 4.18
C PHE A 314 -15.59 -2.58 4.21
N MET A 315 -15.82 -1.37 3.66
CA MET A 315 -17.17 -0.81 3.57
C MET A 315 -18.08 -1.65 2.67
N SER A 316 -17.56 -2.13 1.54
CA SER A 316 -18.30 -2.89 0.52
C SER A 316 -18.56 -4.36 0.90
N MET A 317 -17.89 -4.87 1.93
CA MET A 317 -18.09 -6.24 2.41
C MET A 317 -19.56 -6.47 2.82
N GLY A 318 -20.11 -7.62 2.39
CA GLY A 318 -21.52 -7.99 2.49
C GLY A 318 -22.14 -7.90 3.89
N LYS A 319 -23.47 -7.76 3.91
CA LYS A 319 -24.30 -7.75 5.12
C LYS A 319 -24.52 -9.19 5.62
N GLU A 320 -23.46 -9.82 6.13
CA GLU A 320 -23.61 -11.09 6.84
C GLU A 320 -24.50 -10.86 8.09
N PRO A 321 -25.59 -11.63 8.26
CA PRO A 321 -26.64 -11.36 9.25
C PRO A 321 -26.21 -11.54 10.72
N GLU A 322 -25.02 -12.06 10.99
CA GLU A 322 -24.62 -12.48 12.35
C GLU A 322 -23.71 -11.51 13.13
N LYS A 323 -23.31 -10.35 12.59
CA LYS A 323 -22.33 -9.47 13.30
C LYS A 323 -22.80 -8.02 13.42
N VAL A 324 -23.74 -7.76 14.34
CA VAL A 324 -24.13 -6.39 14.79
C VAL A 324 -22.90 -5.53 15.12
N ASP A 325 -21.86 -6.15 15.68
CA ASP A 325 -20.58 -5.50 16.00
C ASP A 325 -19.85 -4.94 14.78
N ARG A 326 -20.01 -5.54 13.59
CA ARG A 326 -19.35 -5.08 12.35
C ARG A 326 -20.02 -3.83 11.76
N VAL A 327 -21.35 -3.74 11.82
CA VAL A 327 -22.06 -2.52 11.38
C VAL A 327 -21.68 -1.35 12.30
N SER A 328 -21.63 -1.60 13.61
CA SER A 328 -21.13 -0.62 14.59
C SER A 328 -19.68 -0.20 14.30
N LEU A 329 -18.81 -1.16 13.94
CA LEU A 329 -17.42 -0.85 13.58
C LEU A 329 -17.33 0.00 12.30
N LYS A 330 -18.08 -0.32 11.24
CA LYS A 330 -18.13 0.49 10.01
C LYS A 330 -18.49 1.94 10.31
N GLU A 331 -19.55 2.18 11.08
CA GLU A 331 -19.96 3.54 11.45
C GLU A 331 -18.90 4.27 12.29
N LYS A 332 -18.29 3.60 13.27
CA LYS A 332 -17.23 4.19 14.12
C LYS A 332 -16.01 4.62 13.30
N LEU A 333 -15.57 3.79 12.35
CA LEU A 333 -14.38 4.08 11.56
C LEU A 333 -14.58 5.22 10.54
N VAL A 334 -15.82 5.46 10.09
CA VAL A 334 -16.12 6.51 9.10
C VAL A 334 -15.78 7.90 9.63
N PHE A 335 -16.05 8.20 10.90
CA PHE A 335 -15.74 9.50 11.48
C PHE A 335 -14.24 9.82 11.37
N HIS A 336 -13.40 8.86 11.77
CA HIS A 336 -11.96 9.02 11.69
C HIS A 336 -11.45 9.03 10.25
N TYR A 337 -11.99 8.16 9.38
CA TYR A 337 -11.64 8.12 7.96
C TYR A 337 -11.87 9.46 7.26
N ILE A 338 -13.03 10.08 7.48
CA ILE A 338 -13.35 11.38 6.87
C ILE A 338 -12.44 12.48 7.43
N GLN A 339 -12.21 12.49 8.74
CA GLN A 339 -11.32 13.46 9.37
C GLN A 339 -9.90 13.39 8.78
N VAL A 340 -9.30 12.18 8.73
CA VAL A 340 -7.93 11.98 8.21
C VAL A 340 -7.86 12.31 6.72
N SER A 341 -8.81 11.80 5.92
CA SER A 341 -8.81 12.02 4.47
C SER A 341 -8.94 13.50 4.10
N LEU A 342 -9.81 14.24 4.78
CA LEU A 342 -10.01 15.66 4.46
C LEU A 342 -8.92 16.57 5.04
N SER A 343 -8.26 16.16 6.12
CA SER A 343 -7.13 16.89 6.69
C SER A 343 -5.92 16.82 5.75
N GLY A 344 -5.64 15.66 5.16
CA GLY A 344 -4.54 15.47 4.21
C GLY A 344 -4.82 15.92 2.77
N TYR A 345 -6.07 16.23 2.42
CA TYR A 345 -6.44 16.68 1.07
C TYR A 345 -6.21 18.19 0.89
N PRO A 346 -5.58 18.64 -0.22
CA PRO A 346 -5.19 17.85 -1.41
C PRO A 346 -3.76 17.31 -1.45
N ASP A 347 -2.91 17.68 -0.49
CA ASP A 347 -1.46 17.49 -0.60
C ASP A 347 -1.01 16.03 -0.51
N ILE A 348 -1.58 15.29 0.45
CA ILE A 348 -1.21 13.89 0.74
C ILE A 348 -2.28 12.94 0.22
N THR A 349 -3.55 13.28 0.45
CA THR A 349 -4.67 12.37 0.21
C THR A 349 -4.99 12.29 -1.28
N PRO A 350 -4.91 11.09 -1.90
CA PRO A 350 -5.26 10.93 -3.30
C PRO A 350 -6.78 11.01 -3.51
N PHE A 351 -7.22 11.94 -4.37
CA PHE A 351 -8.64 12.18 -4.63
C PHE A 351 -9.42 10.91 -4.98
N GLU A 352 -8.93 10.10 -5.93
CA GLU A 352 -9.63 8.89 -6.40
C GLU A 352 -9.87 7.88 -5.26
N GLY A 353 -8.87 7.72 -4.37
CA GLY A 353 -8.98 6.84 -3.21
C GLY A 353 -10.02 7.35 -2.22
N MET A 354 -9.94 8.64 -1.87
CA MET A 354 -10.91 9.28 -0.98
C MET A 354 -12.34 9.19 -1.54
N ALA A 355 -12.53 9.57 -2.81
CA ALA A 355 -13.82 9.54 -3.48
C ALA A 355 -14.41 8.13 -3.52
N SER A 356 -13.61 7.11 -3.83
CA SER A 356 -14.03 5.70 -3.78
C SER A 356 -14.49 5.29 -2.38
N GLY A 357 -13.77 5.68 -1.33
CA GLY A 357 -14.18 5.38 0.04
C GLY A 357 -15.46 6.12 0.46
N VAL A 358 -15.64 7.37 0.00
CA VAL A 358 -16.88 8.15 0.20
C VAL A 358 -18.07 7.51 -0.52
N VAL A 359 -17.90 7.04 -1.76
CA VAL A 359 -18.96 6.31 -2.45
C VAL A 359 -19.27 5.00 -1.71
N GLY A 360 -18.23 4.26 -1.30
CA GLY A 360 -18.36 3.02 -0.55
C GLY A 360 -19.14 3.19 0.76
N LEU A 361 -18.86 4.23 1.55
CA LEU A 361 -19.57 4.46 2.81
C LEU A 361 -21.03 4.86 2.57
N VAL A 362 -21.30 5.71 1.59
CA VAL A 362 -22.67 6.19 1.31
C VAL A 362 -23.57 5.05 0.83
N GLN A 363 -23.03 4.12 0.04
CA GLN A 363 -23.80 3.00 -0.52
C GLN A 363 -24.03 1.86 0.49
N HIS A 364 -23.09 1.62 1.40
CA HIS A 364 -23.09 0.40 2.23
C HIS A 364 -23.46 0.63 3.69
N LEU A 365 -23.53 1.89 4.15
CA LEU A 365 -24.05 2.20 5.48
C LEU A 365 -25.57 2.10 5.55
N PRO A 366 -26.15 1.91 6.75
CA PRO A 366 -27.59 1.98 6.95
C PRO A 366 -28.18 3.33 6.49
N ALA A 367 -29.41 3.28 5.98
CA ALA A 367 -30.17 4.49 5.64
C ALA A 367 -30.30 5.40 6.86
N GLY A 368 -30.04 6.70 6.67
CA GLY A 368 -30.07 7.69 7.75
C GLY A 368 -28.91 7.60 8.75
N SER A 369 -27.83 6.85 8.48
CA SER A 369 -26.68 6.76 9.38
C SER A 369 -26.07 8.15 9.69
N PRO A 370 -25.83 8.49 10.97
CA PRO A 370 -25.16 9.75 11.36
C PRO A 370 -23.79 9.93 10.70
N ALA A 371 -23.09 8.82 10.43
CA ALA A 371 -21.80 8.84 9.76
C ALA A 371 -21.90 9.37 8.31
N THR A 372 -22.99 9.09 7.61
CA THR A 372 -23.26 9.62 6.25
C THR A 372 -23.52 11.13 6.31
N PHE A 373 -24.30 11.61 7.29
CA PHE A 373 -24.51 13.04 7.50
C PHE A 373 -23.20 13.77 7.83
N TYR A 374 -22.39 13.20 8.74
CA TYR A 374 -21.08 13.73 9.08
C TYR A 374 -20.17 13.83 7.85
N CYS A 375 -20.08 12.76 7.05
CA CYS A 375 -19.31 12.74 5.81
C CYS A 375 -19.68 13.89 4.88
N ILE A 376 -20.98 14.08 4.62
CA ILE A 376 -21.47 15.10 3.69
C ILE A 376 -21.21 16.52 4.22
N ASN A 377 -21.45 16.75 5.51
CA ASN A 377 -21.17 18.04 6.14
C ASN A 377 -19.68 18.38 6.03
N SER A 378 -18.80 17.45 6.42
CA SER A 378 -17.35 17.65 6.37
C SER A 378 -16.83 17.87 4.94
N LEU A 379 -17.38 17.16 3.95
CA LEU A 379 -17.05 17.38 2.53
C LEU A 379 -17.46 18.77 2.06
N ALA A 380 -18.68 19.22 2.41
CA ALA A 380 -19.17 20.54 2.06
C ALA A 380 -18.35 21.65 2.74
N GLU A 381 -17.97 21.46 4.01
CA GLU A 381 -17.10 22.38 4.74
C GLU A 381 -15.72 22.48 4.09
N LYS A 382 -15.07 21.35 3.79
CA LYS A 382 -13.76 21.32 3.12
C LYS A 382 -13.82 21.94 1.72
N ALA A 383 -14.88 21.64 0.95
CA ALA A 383 -15.08 22.23 -0.37
C ALA A 383 -15.25 23.76 -0.28
N ASN A 384 -16.04 24.24 0.68
CA ASN A 384 -16.23 25.68 0.92
C ASN A 384 -14.92 26.36 1.36
N GLN A 385 -14.10 25.72 2.19
CA GLN A 385 -12.78 26.23 2.57
C GLN A 385 -11.89 26.41 1.33
N LEU A 386 -11.70 25.35 0.54
CA LEU A 386 -10.85 25.40 -0.67
C LEU A 386 -11.35 26.43 -1.70
N CYS A 387 -12.66 26.51 -1.88
CA CYS A 387 -13.25 27.53 -2.76
C CYS A 387 -12.94 28.94 -2.25
N SER A 388 -13.05 29.19 -0.94
CA SER A 388 -12.78 30.52 -0.38
C SER A 388 -11.32 30.95 -0.50
N GLU A 389 -10.38 30.02 -0.36
CA GLU A 389 -8.94 30.29 -0.52
C GLU A 389 -8.61 30.72 -1.95
N ILE A 390 -9.18 30.04 -2.96
CA ILE A 390 -9.01 30.39 -4.38
C ILE A 390 -9.54 31.79 -4.69
N PHE A 391 -10.73 32.14 -4.17
CA PHE A 391 -11.32 33.46 -4.41
C PHE A 391 -10.60 34.62 -3.71
N THR A 392 -9.73 34.33 -2.75
CA THR A 392 -8.89 35.36 -2.11
C THR A 392 -7.59 35.66 -2.85
N HIS A 393 -7.08 34.72 -3.65
CA HIS A 393 -5.73 34.80 -4.19
C HIS A 393 -5.64 35.28 -5.65
N GLU A 394 -6.56 34.95 -6.57
CA GLU A 394 -6.56 35.53 -7.93
C GLU A 394 -7.90 35.26 -8.66
N ALA A 395 -8.62 36.33 -9.06
CA ALA A 395 -9.94 36.22 -9.69
C ALA A 395 -9.93 35.67 -11.14
N ASP A 396 -8.76 35.58 -11.76
CA ASP A 396 -8.59 35.18 -13.17
C ASP A 396 -8.17 33.71 -13.36
N GLU A 397 -7.76 32.98 -12.32
CA GLU A 397 -7.39 31.55 -12.40
C GLU A 397 -8.60 30.64 -12.66
N TRP A 398 -9.82 31.07 -12.30
CA TRP A 398 -11.07 30.39 -12.63
C TRP A 398 -11.23 30.11 -14.14
N LYS A 399 -10.53 30.84 -15.03
CA LYS A 399 -10.63 30.66 -16.49
C LYS A 399 -9.73 29.54 -17.04
N GLN A 400 -8.78 28.99 -16.27
CA GLN A 400 -7.92 27.88 -16.73
C GLN A 400 -8.57 26.51 -16.51
N TRP A 401 -9.76 26.32 -17.08
CA TRP A 401 -10.58 25.09 -16.93
C TRP A 401 -10.20 23.93 -17.88
N GLN A 402 -9.01 23.95 -18.50
CA GLN A 402 -8.57 22.93 -19.47
C GLN A 402 -7.46 21.97 -18.97
N GLY A 403 -7.04 22.09 -17.70
CA GLY A 403 -6.05 21.20 -17.06
C GLY A 403 -6.68 20.10 -16.18
N GLU A 404 -5.86 19.47 -15.33
CA GLU A 404 -6.39 18.64 -14.23
C GLU A 404 -7.35 19.48 -13.36
N PRO A 405 -8.52 18.94 -12.99
CA PRO A 405 -9.48 19.73 -12.23
C PRO A 405 -8.90 20.10 -10.86
N GLU A 406 -9.02 21.39 -10.52
CA GLU A 406 -8.60 21.92 -9.22
C GLU A 406 -9.17 21.09 -8.05
N PRO A 407 -8.47 21.01 -6.91
CA PRO A 407 -8.93 20.27 -5.76
C PRO A 407 -10.35 20.61 -5.28
N SER A 408 -10.72 21.88 -5.36
CA SER A 408 -12.06 22.40 -5.03
C SER A 408 -13.12 21.84 -5.99
N LYS A 409 -12.85 21.88 -7.30
CA LYS A 409 -13.72 21.35 -8.36
C LYS A 409 -13.92 19.83 -8.22
N LYS A 410 -12.85 19.09 -7.95
CA LYS A 410 -12.91 17.64 -7.69
C LYS A 410 -13.87 17.30 -6.53
N LEU A 411 -13.82 18.05 -5.42
CA LEU A 411 -14.77 17.88 -4.31
C LEU A 411 -16.20 18.29 -4.67
N MET A 412 -16.37 19.36 -5.45
CA MET A 412 -17.68 19.77 -5.94
C MET A 412 -18.31 18.71 -6.83
N ASP A 413 -17.56 18.17 -7.79
CA ASP A 413 -18.02 17.09 -8.66
C ASP A 413 -18.39 15.85 -7.85
N LEU A 414 -17.65 15.53 -6.79
CA LEU A 414 -18.00 14.45 -5.86
C LEU A 414 -19.32 14.72 -5.15
N LEU A 415 -19.51 15.91 -4.57
CA LEU A 415 -20.75 16.29 -3.88
C LEU A 415 -21.97 16.26 -4.82
N LEU A 416 -21.80 16.70 -6.07
CA LEU A 416 -22.85 16.65 -7.09
C LEU A 416 -23.20 15.19 -7.44
N ARG A 417 -22.21 14.32 -7.61
CA ARG A 417 -22.45 12.88 -7.84
C ARG A 417 -23.16 12.21 -6.66
N LEU A 418 -22.87 12.64 -5.43
CA LEU A 418 -23.52 12.11 -4.24
C LEU A 418 -25.03 12.34 -4.22
N VAL A 419 -25.55 13.36 -4.90
CA VAL A 419 -27.00 13.63 -5.01
C VAL A 419 -27.77 12.40 -5.53
N PHE A 420 -27.15 11.66 -6.45
CA PHE A 420 -27.74 10.48 -7.07
C PHE A 420 -27.43 9.17 -6.33
N LEU A 421 -26.57 9.21 -5.31
CA LEU A 421 -26.09 8.02 -4.60
C LEU A 421 -26.57 7.92 -3.15
N VAL A 422 -26.76 9.04 -2.46
CA VAL A 422 -27.13 9.05 -1.04
C VAL A 422 -28.50 8.44 -0.80
N ASP A 423 -28.76 7.97 0.41
CA ASP A 423 -30.12 7.58 0.78
C ASP A 423 -31.08 8.79 0.73
N ILE A 424 -32.36 8.53 0.43
CA ILE A 424 -33.38 9.58 0.30
C ILE A 424 -33.55 10.41 1.57
N GLN A 425 -33.27 9.85 2.75
CA GLN A 425 -33.33 10.56 4.03
C GLN A 425 -32.20 11.59 4.20
N VAL A 426 -31.08 11.38 3.52
CA VAL A 426 -29.89 12.24 3.61
C VAL A 426 -29.91 13.32 2.51
N LEU A 427 -30.57 13.03 1.40
CA LEU A 427 -30.67 13.88 0.22
C LEU A 427 -31.05 15.34 0.52
N PRO A 428 -32.09 15.66 1.34
CA PRO A 428 -32.45 17.05 1.63
C PRO A 428 -31.32 17.86 2.27
N ASN A 429 -30.53 17.24 3.16
CA ASN A 429 -29.40 17.92 3.80
C ASN A 429 -28.28 18.21 2.79
N LEU A 430 -27.94 17.24 1.95
CA LEU A 430 -26.95 17.43 0.88
C LEU A 430 -27.36 18.56 -0.08
N MET A 431 -28.62 18.57 -0.52
CA MET A 431 -29.16 19.61 -1.40
C MET A 431 -29.09 21.01 -0.77
N LYS A 432 -29.35 21.12 0.54
CA LYS A 432 -29.23 22.38 1.28
C LYS A 432 -27.78 22.88 1.30
N LEU A 433 -26.81 22.01 1.60
CA LEU A 433 -25.39 22.37 1.65
C LEU A 433 -24.85 22.75 0.27
N LEU A 434 -25.22 21.98 -0.77
CA LEU A 434 -24.87 22.31 -2.15
C LEU A 434 -25.41 23.67 -2.56
N ALA A 435 -26.66 24.00 -2.21
CA ALA A 435 -27.22 25.32 -2.49
C ALA A 435 -26.44 26.44 -1.81
N GLN A 436 -26.04 26.25 -0.55
CA GLN A 436 -25.21 27.22 0.19
C GLN A 436 -23.83 27.39 -0.41
N LEU A 437 -23.25 26.34 -1.00
CA LEU A 437 -21.93 26.40 -1.61
C LEU A 437 -22.01 27.04 -3.00
N ILE A 438 -22.93 26.59 -3.86
CA ILE A 438 -23.12 27.09 -5.22
C ILE A 438 -23.42 28.59 -5.21
N THR A 439 -24.27 29.07 -4.31
CA THR A 439 -24.61 30.51 -4.21
C THR A 439 -23.43 31.42 -3.85
N LYS A 440 -22.33 30.88 -3.33
CA LYS A 440 -21.09 31.63 -3.04
C LYS A 440 -20.11 31.66 -4.22
N LEU A 441 -20.31 30.81 -5.23
CA LEU A 441 -19.42 30.75 -6.39
C LEU A 441 -19.62 31.99 -7.29
N PRO A 442 -18.63 32.35 -8.14
CA PRO A 442 -18.79 33.37 -9.17
C PRO A 442 -19.93 33.05 -10.14
N GLN A 443 -20.48 34.07 -10.81
CA GLN A 443 -21.66 33.87 -11.66
C GLN A 443 -21.42 32.90 -12.84
N ASP A 444 -20.24 32.94 -13.46
CA ASP A 444 -19.87 32.00 -14.53
C ASP A 444 -19.81 30.56 -14.00
N ALA A 445 -19.31 30.38 -12.77
CA ALA A 445 -19.27 29.10 -12.06
C ALA A 445 -20.65 28.54 -11.75
N GLN A 446 -21.52 29.41 -11.23
CA GLN A 446 -22.91 29.06 -10.95
C GLN A 446 -23.59 28.55 -12.22
N ASN A 447 -23.43 29.26 -13.34
CA ASN A 447 -24.05 28.88 -14.61
C ASN A 447 -23.57 27.51 -15.11
N ILE A 448 -22.27 27.22 -15.02
CA ILE A 448 -21.75 25.91 -15.46
C ILE A 448 -22.27 24.78 -14.58
N VAL A 449 -22.20 24.93 -13.25
CA VAL A 449 -22.68 23.91 -12.31
C VAL A 449 -24.19 23.69 -12.46
N LEU A 450 -24.97 24.77 -12.64
CA LEU A 450 -26.40 24.67 -12.88
C LEU A 450 -26.71 23.92 -14.18
N ASN A 451 -26.04 24.25 -15.28
CA ASN A 451 -26.24 23.57 -16.57
C ASN A 451 -25.92 22.07 -16.48
N GLU A 452 -24.83 21.70 -15.80
CA GLU A 452 -24.47 20.30 -15.56
C GLU A 452 -25.55 19.58 -14.73
N LEU A 453 -26.01 20.21 -13.64
CA LEU A 453 -27.10 19.68 -12.81
C LEU A 453 -28.41 19.53 -13.60
N TYR A 454 -28.75 20.48 -14.47
CA TYR A 454 -29.92 20.39 -15.34
C TYR A 454 -29.82 19.16 -16.26
N SER A 455 -28.66 18.93 -16.88
CA SER A 455 -28.45 17.75 -17.73
C SER A 455 -28.60 16.46 -16.92
N GLN A 456 -27.89 16.34 -15.79
CA GLN A 456 -27.91 15.12 -14.97
C GLN A 456 -29.31 14.82 -14.40
N VAL A 457 -30.06 15.84 -13.98
CA VAL A 457 -31.44 15.66 -13.48
C VAL A 457 -32.40 15.32 -14.61
N ALA A 458 -32.21 15.89 -15.81
CA ALA A 458 -33.03 15.56 -16.98
C ALA A 458 -32.83 14.11 -17.41
N ASP A 459 -31.58 13.64 -17.43
CA ASP A 459 -31.17 12.29 -17.83
C ASP A 459 -31.41 11.23 -16.75
N SER A 460 -31.71 11.64 -15.50
CA SER A 460 -31.98 10.71 -14.40
C SER A 460 -33.29 9.95 -14.58
N ASP A 461 -33.21 8.62 -14.52
CA ASP A 461 -34.37 7.69 -14.54
C ASP A 461 -35.00 7.46 -13.15
N ASP A 462 -34.40 7.98 -12.07
CA ASP A 462 -34.93 7.82 -10.70
C ASP A 462 -36.23 8.64 -10.49
N VAL A 463 -37.37 7.97 -10.69
CA VAL A 463 -38.72 8.56 -10.57
C VAL A 463 -39.03 9.05 -9.15
N ILE A 464 -38.34 8.52 -8.12
CA ILE A 464 -38.57 8.89 -6.71
C ILE A 464 -37.86 10.21 -6.40
N ARG A 465 -36.60 10.35 -6.81
CA ARG A 465 -35.79 11.56 -6.52
C ARG A 465 -36.10 12.71 -7.46
N LYS A 466 -36.36 12.43 -8.74
CA LYS A 466 -36.45 13.45 -9.80
C LYS A 466 -37.40 14.60 -9.46
N PRO A 467 -38.62 14.39 -8.91
CA PRO A 467 -39.50 15.50 -8.53
C PRO A 467 -38.89 16.43 -7.48
N MET A 468 -38.18 15.87 -6.47
CA MET A 468 -37.51 16.66 -5.43
C MET A 468 -36.34 17.46 -6.01
N LEU A 469 -35.55 16.83 -6.90
CA LEU A 469 -34.41 17.47 -7.55
C LEU A 469 -34.83 18.61 -8.47
N VAL A 470 -35.89 18.43 -9.27
CA VAL A 470 -36.42 19.47 -10.16
C VAL A 470 -36.88 20.69 -9.37
N SER A 471 -37.67 20.48 -8.30
CA SER A 471 -38.16 21.57 -7.44
C SER A 471 -37.02 22.34 -6.77
N TRP A 472 -36.01 21.62 -6.28
CA TRP A 472 -34.82 22.24 -5.69
C TRP A 472 -33.98 22.98 -6.70
N LEU A 473 -33.77 22.44 -7.91
CA LEU A 473 -32.94 23.06 -8.93
C LEU A 473 -33.56 24.38 -9.42
N GLN A 474 -34.89 24.43 -9.55
CA GLN A 474 -35.63 25.67 -9.82
C GLN A 474 -35.42 26.70 -8.70
N SER A 475 -35.52 26.26 -7.44
CA SER A 475 -35.29 27.12 -6.27
C SER A 475 -33.85 27.63 -6.21
N LEU A 476 -32.87 26.78 -6.52
CA LEU A 476 -31.46 27.12 -6.56
C LEU A 476 -31.14 28.13 -7.67
N SER A 477 -31.68 27.92 -8.86
CA SER A 477 -31.54 28.87 -9.98
C SER A 477 -32.08 30.24 -9.60
N TYR A 478 -33.26 30.29 -8.95
CA TYR A 478 -33.81 31.55 -8.44
C TYR A 478 -32.85 32.23 -7.46
N LEU A 479 -32.32 31.51 -6.47
CA LEU A 479 -31.37 32.05 -5.49
C LEU A 479 -30.10 32.62 -6.14
N CYS A 480 -29.56 31.93 -7.13
CA CYS A 480 -28.37 32.40 -7.86
C CYS A 480 -28.63 33.72 -8.60
N THR A 481 -29.81 33.87 -9.21
CA THR A 481 -30.18 35.14 -9.88
C THR A 481 -30.36 36.30 -8.90
N VAL A 482 -30.95 36.06 -7.73
CA VAL A 482 -31.15 37.09 -6.70
C VAL A 482 -29.82 37.53 -6.08
N ALA A 483 -28.92 36.58 -5.78
CA ALA A 483 -27.60 36.87 -5.23
C ALA A 483 -26.75 37.72 -6.21
N SER A 484 -26.80 37.42 -7.50
CA SER A 484 -26.16 38.22 -8.55
C SER A 484 -26.68 39.67 -8.56
N ASN A 485 -28.00 39.87 -8.55
CA ASN A 485 -28.62 41.20 -8.58
C ASN A 485 -28.25 42.06 -7.36
N GLN A 486 -28.13 41.47 -6.16
CA GLN A 486 -27.71 42.17 -4.95
C GLN A 486 -26.22 42.56 -4.98
N SER A 487 -25.35 41.72 -5.55
CA SER A 487 -23.94 42.03 -5.74
C SER A 487 -23.69 43.15 -6.77
N ALA A 488 -24.52 43.20 -7.82
CA ALA A 488 -24.50 44.26 -8.84
C ALA A 488 -25.02 45.59 -8.29
N ALA A 489 -26.07 45.57 -7.46
CA ALA A 489 -26.61 46.76 -6.80
C ALA A 489 -25.65 47.34 -5.75
N SER A 490 -24.94 46.51 -4.99
CA SER A 490 -23.95 46.98 -3.98
C SER A 490 -22.68 47.57 -4.62
N LYS A 491 -22.25 47.07 -5.78
CA LYS A 491 -21.18 47.68 -6.59
C LYS A 491 -21.60 49.03 -7.19
N LYS A 492 -22.85 49.18 -7.63
CA LYS A 492 -23.41 50.46 -8.12
C LYS A 492 -23.49 51.56 -7.05
N ASN A 493 -23.72 51.19 -5.79
CA ASN A 493 -23.79 52.15 -4.69
C ASN A 493 -22.42 52.64 -4.20
N LYS A 494 -21.30 52.01 -4.61
CA LYS A 494 -19.94 52.52 -4.33
C LYS A 494 -19.40 53.46 -5.41
N SER A 495 -20.10 53.62 -6.54
CA SER A 495 -19.69 54.49 -7.66
C SER A 495 -20.51 55.78 -7.77
N ALA A 496 -21.23 56.16 -6.72
CA ALA A 496 -22.00 57.41 -6.69
C ALA A 496 -21.41 58.37 -5.65
N ASP A 497 -20.39 59.12 -6.07
CA ASP A 497 -19.99 60.36 -5.38
C ASP A 497 -21.09 61.41 -5.56
N PRO A 498 -21.51 62.14 -4.50
CA PRO A 498 -22.47 63.21 -4.63
C PRO A 498 -21.80 64.46 -5.22
N ILE A 499 -22.28 64.89 -6.37
CA ILE A 499 -21.92 66.17 -6.99
C ILE A 499 -22.28 67.32 -6.03
N SER A 500 -21.32 68.24 -5.90
CA SER A 500 -21.24 69.38 -5.01
C SER A 500 -22.50 70.26 -4.91
N GLY A 501 -22.96 70.51 -3.68
CA GLY A 501 -23.76 71.68 -3.32
C GLY A 501 -22.86 72.88 -3.00
N GLY A 502 -22.75 73.82 -3.94
CA GLY A 502 -22.09 75.11 -3.74
C GLY A 502 -23.07 76.18 -3.25
N ARG A 503 -22.87 76.60 -1.99
CA ARG A 503 -23.35 77.81 -1.28
C ARG A 503 -24.11 78.89 -2.10
N ILE A 504 -25.30 79.26 -1.61
CA ILE A 504 -25.86 80.61 -1.75
C ILE A 504 -25.87 81.26 -0.36
N THR A 505 -25.18 82.40 -0.25
CA THR A 505 -25.20 83.32 0.89
C THR A 505 -26.49 84.14 0.89
N ALA A 506 -27.20 84.17 2.02
CA ALA A 506 -28.28 85.13 2.26
C ALA A 506 -27.74 86.36 3.01
N ASN A 507 -27.98 87.54 2.45
CA ASN A 507 -28.11 88.78 3.20
C ASN A 507 -29.62 89.07 3.31
N LEU A 508 -30.06 89.30 4.55
CA LEU A 508 -31.40 89.63 5.06
C LEU A 508 -32.43 88.49 5.08
#